data_AF-A0A358U7R3-F1
#
_entry.id   AF-A0A358U7R3-F1
#
_cell.length_a   1.000
_cell.length_b   1.000
_cell.length_c   1.000
_cell.angle_alpha   90.00
_cell.angle_beta   90.00
_cell.angle_gamma   90.00
#
_symmetry.space_group_name_H-M   'P 1'
#
loop_
_entity.id
_entity.type
_entity.pdbx_description
1 polymer ?
#
loop_
_entity_poly.entity_id
_entity_poly.type
_entity_poly.pdbx_seq_one_letter_code
_entity_poly.pdbx_strand_id
1 'polypeptide(L)'
;MFEGQCCFCESPIGVQVFERIEHLMPKSKFPHLCFEWCNLNYSCEVCNSKKYKGDKWDDENPILNPTFDEIKNYLEIDIETAKILSINNDLRAKTTIEHTGLNREGLIERRRDIVNKLKELLRIAVKAGAVEDFKDIKNQCQRVGDIHF
;
A
#
# COMPACT_ATOMS: atom_id res chain seq x y z
N MET A 1 8.09 7.80 8.07
CA MET A 1 6.81 7.44 8.72
C MET A 1 5.68 7.85 7.79
N PHE A 2 4.59 7.08 7.68
CA PHE A 2 3.58 7.02 6.59
C PHE A 2 2.89 8.30 6.06
N GLU A 3 3.45 9.50 6.24
CA GLU A 3 3.02 10.79 5.62
C GLU A 3 1.53 11.13 5.80
N GLY A 4 0.95 10.74 6.94
CA GLY A 4 -0.47 10.94 7.21
C GLY A 4 -1.41 10.01 6.43
N GLN A 5 -0.86 8.97 5.77
CA GLN A 5 -1.61 7.98 5.02
C GLN A 5 -1.69 6.64 5.76
N CYS A 6 -2.72 5.86 5.46
CA CYS A 6 -2.86 4.51 5.97
C CYS A 6 -1.76 3.59 5.41
N CYS A 7 -1.09 2.83 6.29
CA CYS A 7 -0.01 1.91 5.93
C CYS A 7 -0.41 0.78 4.95
N PHE A 8 -1.70 0.54 4.72
CA PHE A 8 -2.17 -0.48 3.78
C PHE A 8 -2.77 0.10 2.50
N CYS A 9 -3.75 0.99 2.63
CA CYS A 9 -4.47 1.48 1.46
C CYS A 9 -3.96 2.83 0.93
N GLU A 10 -2.97 3.42 1.60
CA GLU A 10 -2.33 4.69 1.23
C GLU A 10 -3.34 5.86 1.10
N SER A 11 -4.54 5.69 1.65
CA SER A 11 -5.51 6.77 1.74
C SER A 11 -5.09 7.75 2.83
N PRO A 12 -5.19 9.08 2.60
CA PRO A 12 -5.02 10.08 3.63
C PRO A 12 -5.97 9.85 4.81
N ILE A 13 -5.45 9.97 6.02
CA ILE A 13 -6.19 9.85 7.28
C ILE A 13 -6.45 11.27 7.84
N GLY A 14 -7.57 11.47 8.52
CA GLY A 14 -7.93 12.76 9.14
C GLY A 14 -8.80 13.67 8.29
N VAL A 15 -9.07 13.33 7.02
CA VAL A 15 -10.05 14.06 6.19
C VAL A 15 -11.43 13.41 6.25
N GLN A 16 -11.51 12.08 6.09
CA GLN A 16 -12.77 11.34 5.98
C GLN A 16 -12.83 10.09 6.87
N VAL A 17 -11.68 9.63 7.36
CA VAL A 17 -11.55 8.42 8.16
C VAL A 17 -10.64 8.68 9.34
N PHE A 18 -11.00 8.11 10.48
CA PHE A 18 -10.21 8.21 11.70
C PHE A 18 -9.01 7.28 11.66
N GLU A 19 -7.94 7.72 12.32
CA GLU A 19 -6.73 6.97 12.59
C GLU A 19 -6.96 5.86 13.60
N ARG A 20 -6.19 4.79 13.46
CA ARG A 20 -6.06 3.71 14.43
C ARG A 20 -4.61 3.27 14.50
N ILE A 21 -4.22 2.77 15.67
CA ILE A 21 -3.00 1.97 15.80
C ILE A 21 -3.37 0.53 15.47
N GLU A 22 -2.76 -0.02 14.41
CA GLU A 22 -2.91 -1.40 13.97
C GLU A 22 -1.79 -2.25 14.52
N HIS A 23 -2.12 -3.46 14.96
CA HIS A 23 -1.12 -4.49 15.25
C HIS A 23 -0.84 -5.35 14.02
N LEU A 24 0.42 -5.47 13.59
CA LEU A 24 0.79 -6.40 12.51
C LEU A 24 0.37 -7.84 12.90
N MET A 25 0.90 -8.31 14.01
CA MET A 25 0.50 -9.52 14.73
C MET A 25 -0.62 -9.16 15.71
N PRO A 26 -1.84 -9.68 15.51
CA PRO A 26 -3.02 -9.20 16.22
C PRO A 26 -2.95 -9.49 17.71
N LYS A 27 -3.32 -8.50 18.52
CA LYS A 27 -3.31 -8.57 19.99
C LYS A 27 -4.10 -9.77 20.55
N SER A 28 -5.18 -10.17 19.87
CA SER A 28 -6.00 -11.33 20.25
C SER A 28 -5.23 -12.65 20.24
N LYS A 29 -4.21 -12.78 19.37
CA LYS A 29 -3.35 -13.97 19.26
C LYS A 29 -1.99 -13.76 19.95
N PHE A 30 -1.46 -12.53 19.90
CA PHE A 30 -0.11 -12.19 20.39
C PHE A 30 -0.17 -11.05 21.43
N PRO A 31 -0.80 -11.25 22.59
CA PRO A 31 -1.00 -10.18 23.57
C PRO A 31 0.32 -9.64 24.14
N HIS A 32 1.38 -10.46 24.17
CA HIS A 32 2.71 -10.07 24.62
C HIS A 32 3.40 -9.07 23.68
N LEU A 33 2.95 -8.94 22.42
CA LEU A 33 3.49 -7.99 21.44
C LEU A 33 2.66 -6.70 21.34
N CYS A 34 1.71 -6.48 22.26
CA CYS A 34 0.76 -5.37 22.21
C CYS A 34 1.43 -3.98 22.23
N PHE A 35 2.61 -3.87 22.85
CA PHE A 35 3.33 -2.61 23.03
C PHE A 35 4.67 -2.58 22.29
N GLU A 36 4.96 -3.61 21.49
CA GLU A 36 6.18 -3.68 20.70
C GLU A 36 6.07 -2.76 19.49
N TRP A 37 6.94 -1.75 19.40
CA TRP A 37 6.90 -0.75 18.32
C TRP A 37 6.97 -1.36 16.94
N CYS A 38 7.76 -2.42 16.75
CA CYS A 38 7.86 -3.13 15.49
C CYS A 38 6.56 -3.84 15.07
N ASN A 39 5.61 -3.97 16.01
CA ASN A 39 4.29 -4.55 15.79
C ASN A 39 3.20 -3.49 15.58
N LEU A 40 3.47 -2.19 15.73
CA LEU A 40 2.47 -1.12 15.65
C LEU A 40 2.59 -0.34 14.34
N ASN A 41 1.49 -0.24 13.59
CA ASN A 41 1.41 0.51 12.33
C ASN A 41 0.30 1.57 12.39
N TYR A 42 0.49 2.64 11.60
CA TYR A 42 -0.52 3.70 11.45
C TYR A 42 -1.51 3.34 10.35
N SER A 43 -2.76 3.07 10.71
CA SER A 43 -3.78 2.62 9.76
C SER A 43 -5.07 3.43 9.88
N CYS A 44 -5.92 3.37 8.86
CA CYS A 44 -7.27 3.90 8.94
C CYS A 44 -8.20 2.87 9.58
N GLU A 45 -9.28 3.35 10.21
CA GLU A 45 -10.31 2.50 10.81
C GLU A 45 -10.89 1.46 9.84
N VAL A 46 -11.03 1.80 8.56
CA VAL A 46 -11.52 0.85 7.55
C VAL A 46 -10.57 -0.33 7.44
N CYS A 47 -9.27 -0.11 7.24
CA CYS A 47 -8.32 -1.21 7.11
C CYS A 47 -8.14 -2.01 8.40
N ASN A 48 -8.21 -1.37 9.57
CA ASN A 48 -8.16 -2.04 10.89
C ASN A 48 -9.45 -2.83 11.21
N SER A 49 -10.55 -2.60 10.50
CA SER A 49 -11.82 -3.30 10.78
C SER A 49 -11.72 -4.83 10.62
N LYS A 50 -12.59 -5.56 11.33
CA LYS A 50 -12.74 -7.03 11.21
C LYS A 50 -13.01 -7.53 9.79
N LYS A 51 -13.53 -6.67 8.91
CA LYS A 51 -13.76 -7.01 7.50
C LYS A 51 -12.43 -7.17 6.75
N TYR A 52 -11.46 -6.32 7.06
CA TYR A 52 -10.14 -6.28 6.43
C TYR A 52 -9.10 -6.88 7.37
N LYS A 53 -8.06 -6.14 7.77
CA LYS A 53 -6.93 -6.72 8.49
C LYS A 53 -7.38 -7.26 9.86
N GLY A 54 -7.84 -6.41 10.78
CA GLY A 54 -8.26 -6.79 12.12
C GLY A 54 -7.41 -7.90 12.75
N ASP A 55 -8.06 -8.98 13.16
CA ASP A 55 -7.42 -10.15 13.79
C ASP A 55 -6.86 -11.20 12.80
N LYS A 56 -6.88 -10.93 11.48
CA LYS A 56 -6.37 -11.88 10.48
C LYS A 56 -4.86 -12.00 10.58
N TRP A 57 -4.40 -13.24 10.63
CA TRP A 57 -2.99 -13.60 10.70
C TRP A 57 -2.81 -15.00 10.16
N ASP A 58 -1.77 -15.17 9.34
CA ASP A 58 -1.33 -16.44 8.76
C ASP A 58 0.08 -16.72 9.28
N ASP A 59 0.29 -17.88 9.90
CA ASP A 59 1.57 -18.23 10.53
C ASP A 59 2.61 -18.72 9.52
N GLU A 60 2.18 -19.28 8.38
CA GLU A 60 3.08 -19.78 7.33
C GLU A 60 3.51 -18.66 6.38
N ASN A 61 2.56 -17.80 6.00
CA ASN A 61 2.71 -16.74 5.02
C ASN A 61 2.19 -15.40 5.58
N PRO A 62 2.84 -14.85 6.61
CA PRO A 62 2.37 -13.63 7.28
C PRO A 62 2.34 -12.45 6.31
N ILE A 63 1.41 -11.53 6.55
CA ILE A 63 1.31 -10.31 5.76
C ILE A 63 2.64 -9.54 5.75
N LEU A 64 2.87 -8.77 4.69
CA LEU A 64 3.99 -7.87 4.59
C LEU A 64 3.87 -6.78 5.65
N ASN A 65 4.98 -6.46 6.30
CA ASN A 65 5.11 -5.36 7.20
C ASN A 65 5.42 -4.08 6.40
N PRO A 66 4.50 -3.11 6.32
CA PRO A 66 4.70 -1.90 5.53
C PRO A 66 5.80 -0.98 6.06
N THR A 67 6.31 -1.22 7.28
CA THR A 67 7.45 -0.47 7.85
C THR A 67 8.79 -1.08 7.49
N PHE A 68 8.91 -2.41 7.37
CA PHE A 68 10.20 -3.10 7.27
C PHE A 68 10.39 -3.92 6.00
N ASP A 69 9.31 -4.36 5.34
CA ASP A 69 9.43 -5.04 4.06
C ASP A 69 9.51 -4.02 2.91
N GLU A 70 10.39 -4.27 1.95
CA GLU A 70 10.47 -3.51 0.70
C GLU A 70 9.29 -3.89 -0.23
N ILE A 71 8.12 -3.28 -0.01
CA ILE A 71 6.84 -3.66 -0.64
C ILE A 71 6.91 -3.77 -2.17
N LYS A 72 7.70 -2.91 -2.83
CA LYS A 72 7.91 -2.92 -4.29
C LYS A 72 8.51 -4.21 -4.84
N ASN A 73 9.12 -5.04 -3.99
CA ASN A 73 9.67 -6.34 -4.37
C ASN A 73 8.60 -7.45 -4.37
N TYR A 74 7.44 -7.20 -3.78
CA TYR A 74 6.38 -8.18 -3.55
C TYR A 74 5.06 -7.84 -4.24
N LEU A 75 4.75 -6.55 -4.39
CA LEU A 75 3.47 -6.08 -4.90
C LEU A 75 3.68 -5.14 -6.09
N GLU A 76 2.86 -5.31 -7.11
CA GLU A 76 2.81 -4.43 -8.28
C GLU A 76 1.37 -4.04 -8.64
N ILE A 77 1.21 -2.94 -9.36
CA ILE A 77 -0.09 -2.51 -9.91
C ILE A 77 -0.21 -3.01 -11.34
N ASP A 78 -1.25 -3.78 -11.62
CA ASP A 78 -1.67 -4.06 -12.99
C ASP A 78 -2.31 -2.82 -13.60
N ILE A 79 -1.66 -2.27 -14.62
CA ILE A 79 -2.04 -1.02 -15.30
C ILE A 79 -3.35 -1.17 -16.10
N GLU A 80 -3.77 -2.40 -16.43
CA GLU A 80 -5.02 -2.62 -17.17
C GLU A 80 -6.21 -2.77 -16.21
N THR A 81 -6.08 -3.59 -15.16
CA THR A 81 -7.19 -3.82 -14.23
C THR A 81 -7.21 -2.85 -13.04
N ALA A 82 -6.12 -2.13 -12.78
CA ALA A 82 -5.86 -1.33 -11.59
C ALA A 82 -5.86 -2.13 -10.28
N LYS A 83 -5.57 -3.44 -10.34
CA LYS A 83 -5.45 -4.32 -9.17
C LYS A 83 -4.00 -4.41 -8.69
N ILE A 84 -3.82 -4.70 -7.40
CA ILE A 84 -2.53 -5.09 -6.83
C ILE A 84 -2.36 -6.58 -7.12
N LEU A 85 -1.22 -6.95 -7.67
CA LEU A 85 -0.81 -8.33 -7.92
C LEU A 85 0.41 -8.68 -7.08
N SER A 86 0.59 -9.98 -6.83
CA SER A 86 1.79 -10.54 -6.20
C SER A 86 2.86 -10.77 -7.27
N ILE A 87 4.06 -10.26 -7.02
CA ILE A 87 5.24 -10.47 -7.86
C ILE A 87 5.76 -11.89 -7.63
N ASN A 88 6.13 -12.58 -8.71
CA ASN A 88 6.66 -13.95 -8.68
C ASN A 88 5.80 -14.96 -7.91
N ASN A 89 4.49 -14.70 -7.80
CA ASN A 89 3.55 -15.56 -7.09
C ASN A 89 3.87 -15.72 -5.58
N ASP A 90 4.57 -14.75 -4.98
CA ASP A 90 4.90 -14.71 -3.56
C ASP A 90 3.65 -14.87 -2.67
N LEU A 91 3.74 -15.78 -1.71
CA LEU A 91 2.62 -16.18 -0.87
C LEU A 91 2.29 -15.12 0.19
N ARG A 92 3.28 -14.48 0.82
CA ARG A 92 3.06 -13.39 1.77
C ARG A 92 2.36 -12.20 1.10
N ALA A 93 2.76 -11.91 -0.14
CA ALA A 93 2.13 -10.87 -0.96
C ALA A 93 0.63 -11.17 -1.20
N LYS A 94 0.29 -12.42 -1.55
CA LYS A 94 -1.10 -12.85 -1.71
C LYS A 94 -1.90 -12.74 -0.42
N THR A 95 -1.36 -13.24 0.69
CA THR A 95 -1.98 -13.10 2.01
C THR A 95 -2.22 -11.64 2.34
N THR A 96 -1.26 -10.76 2.03
CA THR A 96 -1.38 -9.31 2.25
C THR A 96 -2.53 -8.71 1.46
N ILE A 97 -2.62 -8.99 0.16
CA ILE A 97 -3.70 -8.51 -0.71
C ILE A 97 -5.07 -8.93 -0.18
N GLU A 98 -5.19 -10.20 0.23
CA GLU A 98 -6.44 -10.78 0.72
C GLU A 98 -6.83 -10.23 2.10
N HIS A 99 -5.93 -10.34 3.08
CA HIS A 99 -6.23 -9.97 4.47
C HIS A 99 -6.55 -8.48 4.60
N THR A 100 -5.79 -7.62 3.94
CA THR A 100 -5.98 -6.15 4.03
C THR A 100 -7.02 -5.62 3.02
N GLY A 101 -7.42 -6.45 2.05
CA GLY A 101 -8.38 -6.09 1.01
C GLY A 101 -7.89 -4.96 0.09
N LEU A 102 -6.62 -5.00 -0.32
CA LEU A 102 -6.03 -4.00 -1.24
C LEU A 102 -6.81 -3.85 -2.55
N ASN A 103 -7.52 -4.91 -2.94
CA ASN A 103 -8.35 -4.97 -4.16
C ASN A 103 -9.85 -4.82 -3.87
N ARG A 104 -10.25 -4.14 -2.80
CA ARG A 104 -11.65 -3.70 -2.64
C ARG A 104 -12.00 -2.64 -3.69
N GLU A 105 -13.25 -2.63 -4.12
CA GLU A 105 -13.77 -1.84 -5.26
C GLU A 105 -13.30 -0.38 -5.27
N GLY A 106 -13.53 0.37 -4.19
CA GLY A 106 -13.13 1.78 -4.15
C GLY A 106 -11.61 2.04 -4.25
N LEU A 107 -10.76 1.09 -3.86
CA LEU A 107 -9.30 1.22 -4.06
C LEU A 107 -8.90 0.93 -5.50
N ILE A 108 -9.60 0.01 -6.16
CA ILE A 108 -9.40 -0.27 -7.58
C ILE A 108 -9.82 0.94 -8.40
N GLU A 109 -10.98 1.54 -8.11
CA GLU A 109 -11.47 2.73 -8.79
C GLU A 109 -10.51 3.91 -8.65
N ARG A 110 -10.08 4.22 -7.43
CA ARG A 110 -9.11 5.30 -7.19
C ARG A 110 -7.80 5.07 -7.95
N ARG A 111 -7.29 3.84 -7.98
CA ARG A 111 -6.07 3.52 -8.74
C ARG A 111 -6.29 3.62 -10.23
N ARG A 112 -7.47 3.21 -10.72
CA ARG A 112 -7.85 3.35 -12.14
C ARG A 112 -7.86 4.81 -12.57
N ASP A 113 -8.39 5.72 -11.76
CA ASP A 113 -8.38 7.16 -12.06
C ASP A 113 -6.95 7.71 -12.20
N ILE A 114 -6.06 7.32 -11.29
CA ILE A 114 -4.64 7.69 -11.33
C ILE A 114 -3.98 7.13 -12.59
N VAL A 115 -4.18 5.84 -12.87
CA VAL A 115 -3.62 5.15 -14.04
C VAL A 115 -4.12 5.78 -15.35
N ASN A 116 -5.41 6.08 -15.46
CA ASN A 116 -5.98 6.74 -16.63
C ASN A 116 -5.39 8.13 -16.85
N LYS A 117 -5.26 8.92 -15.76
CA LYS A 117 -4.63 10.23 -15.83
C LYS A 117 -3.16 10.14 -16.27
N LEU A 118 -2.41 9.17 -15.74
CA LEU A 118 -1.04 8.89 -16.17
C LEU A 118 -0.96 8.47 -17.64
N LYS A 119 -1.87 7.60 -18.10
CA LYS A 119 -1.97 7.19 -19.52
C LYS A 119 -2.20 8.39 -20.44
N GLU A 120 -3.10 9.32 -20.07
CA GLU A 120 -3.33 10.54 -20.85
C GLU A 120 -2.12 11.46 -20.88
N LEU A 121 -1.48 11.69 -19.73
CA LEU A 121 -0.27 12.52 -19.66
C LEU A 121 0.87 11.94 -20.50
N LEU A 122 1.07 10.62 -20.45
CA LEU A 122 2.05 9.92 -21.28
C LEU A 122 1.73 10.08 -22.78
N ARG A 123 0.45 9.96 -23.18
CA ARG A 123 0.03 10.17 -24.58
C ARG A 123 0.35 11.59 -25.06
N ILE A 124 0.09 12.60 -24.23
CA ILE A 124 0.40 14.00 -24.56
C ILE A 124 1.91 14.19 -24.71
N ALA A 125 2.70 13.66 -23.77
CA ALA A 125 4.15 13.78 -23.78
C ALA A 125 4.81 13.12 -24.99
N VAL A 126 4.34 11.92 -25.35
CA VAL A 126 4.80 11.21 -26.55
C VAL A 126 4.50 12.02 -27.81
N LYS A 127 3.30 12.62 -27.93
CA LYS A 127 2.95 13.49 -29.06
C LYS A 127 3.80 14.76 -29.13
N ALA A 128 4.19 15.29 -27.98
CA ALA A 128 5.02 16.49 -27.87
C ALA A 128 6.53 16.22 -28.07
N GLY A 129 6.95 14.95 -28.19
CA GLY A 129 8.37 14.58 -28.24
C GLY A 129 9.10 14.72 -26.89
N ALA A 130 8.38 14.90 -25.79
CA ALA A 130 8.89 15.18 -24.45
C ALA A 130 9.03 13.90 -23.59
N VAL A 131 9.40 12.77 -24.20
CA VAL A 131 9.46 11.48 -23.50
C VAL A 131 10.66 11.40 -22.55
N GLU A 132 11.75 12.11 -22.84
CA GLU A 132 12.95 12.18 -21.98
C GLU A 132 12.63 12.82 -20.62
N ASP A 133 11.72 13.80 -20.55
CA ASP A 133 11.31 14.48 -19.30
C ASP A 133 10.68 13.51 -18.28
N PHE A 134 10.12 12.37 -18.72
CA PHE A 134 9.58 11.34 -17.83
C PHE A 134 10.67 10.53 -17.11
N LYS A 135 11.87 10.40 -17.69
CA LYS A 135 13.00 9.73 -17.01
C LYS A 135 13.44 10.54 -15.78
N ASP A 136 13.37 11.87 -15.88
CA ASP A 136 13.70 12.77 -14.77
C ASP A 136 12.65 12.77 -13.65
N ILE A 137 11.36 12.63 -14.00
CA ILE A 137 10.28 12.46 -13.02
C ILE A 137 10.50 11.17 -12.21
N LYS A 138 10.87 10.06 -12.86
CA LYS A 138 11.18 8.78 -12.17
C LYS A 138 12.32 8.95 -11.16
N ASN A 139 13.36 9.71 -11.52
CA ASN A 139 14.50 10.02 -10.65
C ASN A 139 14.17 11.02 -9.52
N GLN A 140 13.13 11.84 -9.69
CA GLN A 140 12.65 12.74 -8.63
C GLN A 140 11.74 12.01 -7.63
N CYS A 141 10.85 11.13 -8.09
CA CYS A 141 10.01 10.32 -7.20
C CYS A 141 10.83 9.38 -6.30
N GLN A 142 11.98 8.88 -6.77
CA GLN A 142 12.90 8.10 -5.93
C GLN A 142 13.54 8.95 -4.81
N ARG A 143 13.88 10.21 -5.09
CA ARG A 143 14.51 11.11 -4.12
C ARG A 143 13.59 11.59 -3.00
N VAL A 144 12.27 11.62 -3.22
CA VAL A 144 11.31 11.97 -2.16
C VAL A 144 11.24 10.88 -1.09
N GLY A 145 11.55 9.62 -1.45
CA GLY A 145 11.67 8.52 -0.49
C GLY A 145 12.94 8.54 0.37
N ASP A 146 13.93 9.38 0.04
CA ASP A 146 15.23 9.43 0.72
C ASP A 146 15.31 10.48 1.85
N ILE A 147 14.23 11.25 2.11
CA ILE A 147 14.18 12.19 3.25
C ILE A 147 13.72 11.41 4.50
N HIS A 148 14.61 10.59 5.02
CA HIS A 148 14.47 10.00 6.34
C HIS A 148 14.89 11.02 7.41
N PHE A 149 13.94 11.44 8.25
CA PHE A 149 14.21 11.89 9.63
C PHE A 149 14.13 10.68 10.56
#